data_AF-A0A497C0Z2-F1
#
_entry.id   AF-A0A497C0Z2-F1
#
_cell.length_a   1.000
_cell.length_b   1.000
_cell.length_c   1.000
_cell.angle_alpha   90.00
_cell.angle_beta   90.00
_cell.angle_gamma   90.00
#
_symmetry.space_group_name_H-M   'P 1'
#
loop_
_entity.id
_entity.type
_entity.pdbx_description
1 polymer ?
#
loop_
_entity_poly.entity_id
_entity_poly.type
_entity_poly.pdbx_seq_one_letter_code
_entity_poly.pdbx_strand_id
1 'polypeptide(L)'
;MHENNWYHELKGAAAFWIAALLFILVGGAFTAVGVEAEEIFLIIGIPFLCLGALILILLIYSLYLKLAQPENYEAWLWWVNFIGGLAGALTFAVPSTLALPILLLMGMDGQALWIGTLFSVVGLAVLVGIWFVARKQYRERPKWIRSHSN
;
A
#
# COMPACT_ATOMS: atom_id res chain seq x y z
N MET A 1 1.22 4.12 -37.09
CA MET A 1 1.26 2.79 -36.44
C MET A 1 1.37 3.01 -34.94
N HIS A 2 0.24 2.92 -34.24
CA HIS A 2 0.07 3.25 -32.82
C HIS A 2 -0.19 1.98 -31.98
N GLU A 3 0.31 0.83 -32.42
CA GLU A 3 0.16 -0.44 -31.73
C GLU A 3 1.45 -0.75 -30.95
N ASN A 4 1.28 -1.10 -29.66
CA ASN A 4 2.29 -1.58 -28.70
C ASN A 4 2.88 -0.62 -27.64
N ASN A 5 2.37 0.61 -27.47
CA ASN A 5 2.84 1.44 -26.33
C ASN A 5 2.28 0.98 -24.97
N TRP A 6 1.02 0.49 -24.94
CA TRP A 6 0.35 0.05 -23.71
C TRP A 6 1.07 -1.08 -22.95
N TYR A 7 1.77 -1.96 -23.67
CA TYR A 7 2.45 -3.12 -23.07
C TYR A 7 3.74 -2.72 -22.33
N HIS A 8 4.49 -1.74 -22.84
CA HIS A 8 5.64 -1.16 -22.14
C HIS A 8 5.20 -0.31 -20.95
N GLU A 9 4.05 0.36 -21.06
CA GLU A 9 3.45 1.19 -20.01
C GLU A 9 2.94 0.36 -18.82
N LEU A 10 2.33 -0.80 -19.11
CA LEU A 10 1.97 -1.77 -18.09
C LEU A 10 3.22 -2.39 -17.46
N LYS A 11 4.30 -2.67 -18.17
CA LYS A 11 5.49 -3.31 -17.57
C LYS A 11 6.12 -2.53 -16.40
N GLY A 12 6.11 -1.19 -16.45
CA GLY A 12 6.62 -0.35 -15.36
C GLY A 12 5.68 -0.24 -14.15
N ALA A 13 4.37 -0.39 -14.36
CA ALA A 13 3.34 -0.20 -13.34
C ALA A 13 2.55 -1.49 -13.01
N ALA A 14 2.84 -2.62 -13.66
CA ALA A 14 2.05 -3.86 -13.61
C ALA A 14 1.96 -4.39 -12.18
N ALA A 15 3.06 -4.28 -11.42
CA ALA A 15 3.07 -4.66 -10.02
C ALA A 15 2.03 -3.87 -9.20
N PHE A 16 1.80 -2.59 -9.50
CA PHE A 16 0.81 -1.77 -8.80
C PHE A 16 -0.62 -2.07 -9.26
N TRP A 17 -0.83 -2.32 -10.54
CA TRP A 17 -2.12 -2.80 -11.04
C TRP A 17 -2.49 -4.14 -10.42
N ILE A 18 -1.56 -5.09 -10.41
CA ILE A 18 -1.73 -6.40 -9.78
C ILE A 18 -1.97 -6.23 -8.28
N ALA A 19 -1.18 -5.42 -7.58
CA ALA A 19 -1.36 -5.18 -6.15
C ALA A 19 -2.73 -4.54 -5.84
N ALA A 20 -3.15 -3.51 -6.59
CA ALA A 20 -4.45 -2.88 -6.42
C ALA A 20 -5.59 -3.88 -6.61
N LEU A 21 -5.54 -4.69 -7.68
CA LEU A 21 -6.52 -5.74 -7.95
C LEU A 21 -6.52 -6.81 -6.85
N LEU A 22 -5.36 -7.25 -6.38
CA LEU A 22 -5.25 -8.21 -5.28
C LEU A 22 -5.83 -7.64 -3.98
N PHE A 23 -5.51 -6.39 -3.62
CA PHE A 23 -6.07 -5.72 -2.45
C PHE A 23 -7.59 -5.58 -2.55
N ILE A 24 -8.12 -5.24 -3.72
CA ILE A 24 -9.57 -5.17 -3.97
C ILE A 24 -10.20 -6.56 -3.83
N LEU A 25 -9.62 -7.60 -4.45
CA LEU A 25 -10.18 -8.94 -4.43
C LEU A 25 -10.16 -9.55 -3.02
N VAL A 26 -9.00 -9.48 -2.34
CA VAL A 26 -8.83 -9.99 -0.97
C VAL A 26 -9.69 -9.18 0.00
N GLY A 27 -9.63 -7.85 -0.06
CA GLY A 27 -10.43 -6.97 0.78
C GLY A 27 -11.93 -7.15 0.55
N GLY A 28 -12.35 -7.31 -0.72
CA GLY A 28 -13.73 -7.59 -1.09
C GLY A 28 -14.23 -8.93 -0.58
N ALA A 29 -13.40 -9.99 -0.68
CA ALA A 29 -13.74 -11.30 -0.13
C ALA A 29 -13.90 -11.26 1.40
N PHE A 30 -12.96 -10.65 2.12
CA PHE A 30 -13.07 -10.47 3.57
C PHE A 30 -14.26 -9.60 3.97
N THR A 31 -14.55 -8.54 3.21
CA THR A 31 -15.72 -7.68 3.48
C THR A 31 -17.02 -8.45 3.27
N ALA A 32 -17.14 -9.21 2.18
CA ALA A 32 -18.32 -10.02 1.89
C ALA A 32 -18.55 -11.08 2.98
N VAL A 33 -17.51 -11.81 3.37
CA VAL A 33 -17.58 -12.77 4.50
C VAL A 33 -17.95 -12.05 5.80
N GLY A 34 -17.43 -10.84 6.02
CA GLY A 34 -17.73 -10.08 7.23
C GLY A 34 -19.17 -9.57 7.31
N VAL A 35 -19.82 -9.32 6.18
CA VAL A 35 -21.25 -8.96 6.13
C VAL A 35 -22.13 -10.19 6.39
N GLU A 36 -21.75 -11.35 5.85
CA GLU A 36 -22.60 -12.56 5.87
C GLU A 36 -22.37 -13.47 7.08
N ALA A 37 -21.20 -13.42 7.72
CA ALA A 37 -20.80 -14.36 8.76
C ALA A 37 -20.29 -13.69 10.05
N GLU A 38 -19.16 -12.99 10.00
CA GLU A 38 -18.43 -12.55 11.20
C GLU A 38 -17.85 -11.14 11.04
N GLU A 39 -18.34 -10.18 11.84
CA GLU A 39 -17.97 -8.76 11.73
C GLU A 39 -16.46 -8.50 11.84
N ILE A 40 -15.71 -9.39 12.50
CA ILE A 40 -14.25 -9.28 12.63
C ILE A 40 -13.55 -9.22 11.26
N PHE A 41 -14.11 -9.88 10.23
CA PHE A 41 -13.55 -9.84 8.89
C PHE A 41 -13.79 -8.48 8.19
N LEU A 42 -14.77 -7.68 8.62
CA LEU A 42 -14.95 -6.31 8.12
C LEU A 42 -13.79 -5.40 8.55
N ILE A 43 -13.26 -5.59 9.76
CA ILE A 43 -12.13 -4.83 10.30
C ILE A 43 -10.88 -5.02 9.45
N ILE A 44 -10.72 -6.20 8.83
CA ILE A 44 -9.60 -6.52 7.94
C ILE A 44 -9.94 -6.16 6.48
N GLY A 45 -11.14 -6.53 6.04
CA GLY A 45 -11.56 -6.42 4.64
C GLY A 45 -11.70 -4.98 4.15
N ILE A 46 -12.32 -4.11 4.95
CA ILE A 46 -12.57 -2.71 4.56
C ILE A 46 -11.24 -1.96 4.32
N PRO A 47 -10.25 -1.98 5.23
CA PRO A 47 -8.96 -1.33 4.97
C PRO A 47 -8.26 -1.84 3.71
N PHE A 48 -8.28 -3.15 3.44
CA PHE A 48 -7.67 -3.73 2.24
C PHE A 48 -8.41 -3.27 0.97
N LEU A 49 -9.74 -3.27 0.99
CA LEU A 49 -10.56 -2.80 -0.12
C LEU A 49 -10.35 -1.31 -0.40
N CYS A 50 -10.33 -0.48 0.65
CA CYS A 50 -10.06 0.96 0.53
C CYS A 50 -8.66 1.22 -0.01
N LEU A 51 -7.65 0.49 0.46
CA LEU A 51 -6.27 0.62 -0.04
C LEU A 51 -6.18 0.26 -1.52
N GLY A 52 -6.79 -0.86 -1.93
CA GLY A 52 -6.82 -1.29 -3.32
C GLY A 52 -7.54 -0.28 -4.23
N ALA A 53 -8.70 0.23 -3.80
CA ALA A 53 -9.45 1.26 -4.51
C ALA A 53 -8.66 2.58 -4.63
N LEU A 54 -7.98 3.00 -3.56
CA LEU A 54 -7.14 4.20 -3.57
C LEU A 54 -6.00 4.07 -4.59
N ILE A 55 -5.27 2.95 -4.59
CA ILE A 55 -4.19 2.71 -5.55
C ILE A 55 -4.75 2.73 -6.98
N LEU A 56 -5.91 2.11 -7.21
CA LEU A 56 -6.56 2.11 -8.52
C LEU A 56 -6.90 3.52 -9.00
N ILE A 57 -7.46 4.37 -8.13
CA ILE A 57 -7.77 5.77 -8.45
C ILE A 57 -6.50 6.54 -8.81
N LEU A 58 -5.42 6.36 -8.05
CA LEU A 58 -4.13 7.00 -8.31
C LEU A 58 -3.52 6.56 -9.65
N LEU A 59 -3.68 5.28 -10.01
CA LEU A 59 -3.26 4.74 -11.31
C LEU A 59 -4.12 5.30 -12.46
N ILE A 60 -5.43 5.41 -12.29
CA ILE A 60 -6.30 6.04 -13.29
C ILE A 60 -5.91 7.51 -13.48
N TYR A 61 -5.67 8.25 -12.40
CA TYR A 61 -5.21 9.63 -12.49
C TYR A 61 -3.84 9.76 -13.16
N SER A 62 -2.96 8.75 -13.01
CA SER A 62 -1.68 8.72 -13.75
C SER A 62 -1.88 8.71 -15.27
N LEU A 63 -2.91 8.02 -15.77
CA LEU A 63 -3.25 8.02 -17.21
C LEU A 63 -3.68 9.40 -17.69
N TYR A 64 -4.48 10.12 -16.87
CA TYR A 64 -4.87 11.50 -17.16
C TYR A 64 -3.65 12.44 -17.19
N LEU A 65 -2.79 12.37 -16.18
CA LEU A 65 -1.58 13.19 -16.08
C LEU A 65 -0.64 13.01 -17.27
N LYS A 66 -0.52 11.77 -17.76
CA LYS A 66 0.31 11.46 -18.93
C LYS A 66 -0.17 12.19 -20.20
N LEU A 67 -1.47 12.36 -20.35
CA LEU A 67 -2.07 13.05 -21.50
C LEU A 67 -2.03 14.57 -21.34
N ALA A 68 -2.27 15.08 -20.13
CA ALA A 68 -2.41 16.51 -19.87
C ALA A 68 -1.09 17.23 -19.56
N GLN A 69 -0.17 16.59 -18.84
CA GLN A 69 1.10 17.15 -18.37
C GLN A 69 2.18 16.05 -18.29
N PRO A 70 2.67 15.55 -19.44
CA PRO A 70 3.63 14.44 -19.49
C PRO A 70 4.93 14.73 -18.72
N GLU A 71 5.33 16.00 -18.61
CA GLU A 71 6.50 16.44 -17.85
C GLU A 71 6.41 16.14 -16.34
N ASN A 72 5.20 16.01 -15.79
CA ASN A 72 4.97 15.71 -14.38
C ASN A 72 4.66 14.23 -14.11
N TYR A 73 4.53 13.42 -15.17
CA TYR A 73 4.12 12.02 -15.07
C TYR A 73 5.09 11.16 -14.24
N GLU A 74 6.40 11.28 -14.49
CA GLU A 74 7.43 10.55 -13.74
C GLU A 74 7.44 10.93 -12.25
N ALA A 75 7.29 12.23 -11.97
CA ALA A 75 7.23 12.71 -10.59
C ALA A 75 5.98 12.19 -9.86
N TRP A 76 4.84 12.15 -10.56
CA TRP A 76 3.60 11.57 -10.04
C TRP A 76 3.74 10.07 -9.77
N LEU A 77 4.20 9.29 -10.74
CA LEU A 77 4.39 7.85 -10.59
C LEU A 77 5.33 7.53 -9.43
N TRP A 78 6.40 8.31 -9.25
CA TRP A 78 7.28 8.16 -8.11
C TRP A 78 6.52 8.29 -6.77
N TRP A 79 5.65 9.29 -6.64
CA TRP A 79 4.82 9.46 -5.44
C TRP A 79 3.82 8.35 -5.24
N VAL A 80 3.15 7.91 -6.31
CA VAL A 80 2.21 6.77 -6.23
C VAL A 80 2.94 5.51 -5.78
N ASN A 81 4.13 5.25 -6.32
CA ASN A 81 4.95 4.10 -5.95
C ASN A 81 5.43 4.19 -4.51
N PHE A 82 5.88 5.37 -4.10
CA PHE A 82 6.36 5.62 -2.74
C PHE A 82 5.26 5.45 -1.70
N ILE A 83 4.11 6.10 -1.91
CA ILE A 83 2.97 6.04 -0.98
C ILE A 83 2.33 4.66 -1.00
N GLY A 84 2.13 4.05 -2.18
CA GLY A 84 1.56 2.72 -2.31
C GLY A 84 2.44 1.65 -1.66
N GLY A 85 3.75 1.69 -1.89
CA GLY A 85 4.70 0.80 -1.24
C GLY A 85 4.75 1.00 0.28
N LEU A 86 4.74 2.25 0.75
CA LEU A 86 4.73 2.57 2.18
C LEU A 86 3.43 2.07 2.85
N ALA A 87 2.28 2.34 2.25
CA ALA A 87 0.98 1.92 2.76
C ALA A 87 0.89 0.39 2.83
N GLY A 88 1.29 -0.30 1.75
CA GLY A 88 1.32 -1.77 1.72
C GLY A 88 2.29 -2.37 2.74
N ALA A 89 3.44 -1.73 3.01
CA ALA A 89 4.36 -2.21 4.03
C ALA A 89 3.82 -1.97 5.45
N LEU A 90 3.17 -0.81 5.68
CA LEU A 90 2.61 -0.45 6.98
C LEU A 90 1.39 -1.29 7.37
N THR A 91 0.57 -1.77 6.42
CA THR A 91 -0.56 -2.67 6.72
C THR A 91 -0.13 -3.99 7.35
N PHE A 92 1.12 -4.43 7.16
CA PHE A 92 1.66 -5.62 7.83
C PHE A 92 2.52 -5.27 9.04
N ALA A 93 3.39 -4.25 8.92
CA ALA A 93 4.33 -3.90 9.97
C ALA A 93 3.60 -3.36 11.21
N VAL A 94 2.60 -2.50 11.04
CA VAL A 94 1.89 -1.87 12.17
C VAL A 94 1.11 -2.89 13.00
N PRO A 95 0.23 -3.75 12.43
CA PRO A 95 -0.44 -4.78 13.22
C PRO A 95 0.55 -5.72 13.91
N SER A 96 1.65 -6.08 13.24
CA SER A 96 2.69 -6.93 13.83
C SER A 96 3.33 -6.26 15.06
N THR A 97 3.62 -4.96 15.01
CA THR A 97 4.15 -4.22 16.19
C THR A 97 3.18 -4.17 17.36
N LEU A 98 1.87 -4.26 17.10
CA LEU A 98 0.83 -4.20 18.10
C LEU A 98 0.41 -5.58 18.64
N ALA A 99 0.91 -6.67 18.07
CA ALA A 99 0.55 -8.03 18.47
C ALA A 99 0.74 -8.28 19.98
N LEU A 100 1.93 -8.01 20.53
CA LEU A 100 2.20 -8.20 21.96
C LEU A 100 1.36 -7.26 22.85
N PRO A 101 1.31 -5.93 22.61
CA PRO A 101 0.44 -5.04 23.38
C PRO A 101 -1.02 -5.49 23.42
N ILE A 102 -1.57 -5.93 22.29
CA ILE A 102 -2.96 -6.42 22.21
C ILE A 102 -3.11 -7.71 23.03
N LEU A 103 -2.21 -8.68 22.89
CA LEU A 103 -2.30 -9.95 23.61
C LEU A 103 -2.11 -9.77 25.13
N LEU A 104 -1.28 -8.81 25.55
CA LEU A 104 -1.16 -8.42 26.96
C LEU A 104 -2.45 -7.81 27.50
N LEU A 105 -3.08 -6.91 26.74
CA LEU A 105 -4.37 -6.32 27.12
C LEU A 105 -5.50 -7.35 27.18
N MET A 106 -5.43 -8.39 26.36
CA MET A 106 -6.40 -9.48 26.34
C MET A 106 -6.16 -10.54 27.43
N GLY A 107 -5.06 -10.46 28.19
CA GLY A 107 -4.75 -11.41 29.26
C GLY A 107 -4.48 -12.83 28.77
N MET A 108 -3.87 -12.97 27.59
CA MET A 108 -3.58 -14.26 26.97
C MET A 108 -2.47 -15.04 27.70
N ASP A 109 -2.40 -16.35 27.46
CA ASP A 109 -1.45 -17.27 28.11
C ASP A 109 0.00 -17.12 27.61
N GLY A 110 0.94 -17.77 28.31
CA GLY A 110 2.37 -17.61 28.06
C GLY A 110 2.83 -17.99 26.64
N GLN A 111 2.19 -18.98 26.01
CA GLN A 111 2.51 -19.38 24.64
C GLN A 111 2.07 -18.33 23.62
N ALA A 112 0.85 -17.78 23.75
CA ALA A 112 0.39 -16.69 22.91
C ALA A 112 1.25 -15.43 23.08
N LEU A 113 1.64 -15.08 24.32
CA LEU A 113 2.50 -13.94 24.60
C LEU A 113 3.90 -14.09 23.97
N TRP A 114 4.49 -15.29 23.99
CA TRP A 114 5.77 -15.55 23.32
C TRP A 114 5.68 -15.33 21.80
N ILE A 115 4.64 -15.88 21.17
CA ILE A 115 4.39 -15.69 19.73
C ILE A 115 4.18 -14.20 19.43
N GLY A 116 3.34 -13.51 20.22
CA GLY A 116 3.14 -12.07 20.12
C GLY A 116 4.42 -11.26 20.22
N THR A 117 5.30 -11.62 21.16
CA THR A 117 6.61 -10.98 21.33
C THR A 117 7.46 -11.10 20.07
N LEU A 118 7.55 -12.29 19.49
CA LEU A 118 8.30 -12.50 18.25
C LEU A 118 7.73 -11.64 17.10
N PHE A 119 6.41 -11.64 16.92
CA PHE A 119 5.75 -10.83 15.90
C PHE A 119 6.00 -9.33 16.10
N SER A 120 5.96 -8.84 17.33
CA SER A 120 6.19 -7.42 17.63
C SER A 120 7.65 -7.01 17.46
N VAL A 121 8.61 -7.85 17.84
CA VAL A 121 10.05 -7.60 17.58
C VAL A 121 10.32 -7.56 16.08
N VAL A 122 9.83 -8.54 15.32
CA VAL A 122 9.98 -8.57 13.86
C VAL A 122 9.30 -7.36 13.21
N GLY A 123 8.07 -7.07 13.62
CA GLY A 123 7.33 -5.90 13.12
C GLY A 123 8.08 -4.60 13.37
N LEU A 124 8.65 -4.42 14.56
CA LEU A 124 9.44 -3.23 14.90
C LEU A 124 10.69 -3.12 14.04
N ALA A 125 11.43 -4.21 13.86
CA ALA A 125 12.62 -4.25 13.01
C ALA A 125 12.28 -3.90 11.56
N VAL A 126 11.18 -4.45 11.03
CA VAL A 126 10.68 -4.14 9.68
C VAL A 126 10.26 -2.67 9.59
N LEU A 127 9.57 -2.12 10.59
CA LEU A 127 9.13 -0.71 10.60
C LEU A 127 10.32 0.26 10.60
N VAL A 128 11.37 -0.05 11.35
CA VAL A 128 12.64 0.70 11.31
C VAL A 128 13.28 0.61 9.92
N GLY A 129 13.31 -0.58 9.32
CA GLY A 129 13.81 -0.78 7.96
C GLY A 129 13.04 0.05 6.92
N ILE A 130 11.70 0.00 6.98
CA ILE A 130 10.80 0.81 6.15
C ILE A 130 11.11 2.28 6.33
N TRP A 131 11.30 2.76 7.56
CA TRP A 131 11.60 4.17 7.83
C TRP A 131 12.90 4.61 7.15
N PHE A 132 13.98 3.83 7.22
CA PHE A 132 15.24 4.16 6.55
C PHE A 132 15.10 4.17 5.03
N VAL A 133 14.46 3.16 4.46
CA VAL A 133 14.22 3.07 3.00
C VAL A 133 13.35 4.24 2.54
N ALA A 134 12.25 4.52 3.24
CA ALA A 134 11.33 5.60 2.92
C ALA A 134 12.04 6.96 3.01
N ARG A 135 12.82 7.19 4.06
CA ARG A 135 13.61 8.42 4.24
C ARG A 135 14.63 8.61 3.11
N LYS A 136 15.30 7.54 2.69
CA LYS A 136 16.26 7.59 1.58
C LYS A 136 15.55 7.94 0.27
N GLN A 137 14.52 7.19 -0.09
CA GLN A 137 13.74 7.43 -1.31
C GLN A 137 13.17 8.85 -1.34
N TYR A 138 12.59 9.33 -0.23
CA TYR A 138 12.04 10.69 -0.15
C TYR A 138 13.04 11.80 -0.45
N ARG A 139 14.32 11.60 -0.11
CA ARG A 139 15.40 12.55 -0.41
C ARG A 139 15.77 12.57 -1.89
N GLU A 140 15.64 11.43 -2.56
CA GLU A 140 15.95 11.23 -3.99
C GLU A 140 14.74 11.53 -4.90
N ARG A 141 13.66 12.11 -4.36
CA ARG A 141 12.43 12.33 -5.11
C ARG A 141 12.61 13.27 -6.31
N PRO A 142 11.98 12.97 -7.45
CA PRO A 142 11.87 13.91 -8.57
C PRO A 142 11.08 15.16 -8.18
N LYS A 143 11.43 16.30 -8.77
CA LYS A 143 10.76 17.58 -8.52
C LYS A 143 9.58 17.75 -9.48
N TRP A 144 8.46 18.25 -8.95
CA TRP A 144 7.32 18.67 -9.75
C TRP A 144 7.64 19.95 -10.53
N ILE A 145 7.39 19.97 -11.83
CA ILE A 145 7.65 21.13 -12.69
C ILE A 145 6.36 21.98 -12.71
N ARG A 146 6.45 23.21 -12.20
CA ARG A 146 5.36 24.18 -12.32
C ARG A 146 5.48 24.85 -13.69
N SER A 147 4.67 24.39 -14.65
CA SER A 147 4.43 25.14 -15.89
C SER A 147 4.00 26.56 -15.51
N HIS A 148 4.80 27.55 -15.93
CA HIS A 148 4.38 28.95 -15.86
C HIS A 148 3.39 29.16 -17.00
N SER A 149 2.12 29.42 -16.67
CA SER A 149 1.17 29.93 -17.64
C SER A 149 1.70 31.28 -18.13
N ASN A 150 2.19 31.33 -19.36
CA ASN A 150 2.34 32.59 -20.10
C ASN A 150 0.97 33.09 -20.53
#